data_AF-A0A7J2Y7L6-F1
#
_entry.id   AF-A0A7J2Y7L6-F1
#
_cell.length_a   1.000
_cell.length_b   1.000
_cell.length_c   1.000
_cell.angle_alpha   90.00
_cell.angle_beta   90.00
_cell.angle_gamma   90.00
#
_symmetry.space_group_name_H-M   'P 1'
#
loop_
_entity.id
_entity.type
_entity.pdbx_description
1 polymer ?
#
loop_
_entity_poly.entity_id
_entity_poly.type
_entity_poly.pdbx_seq_one_letter_code
_entity_poly.pdbx_strand_id
1 'polypeptide(L)'
;MEPAPILALTKGSRYRIESMETRERTKITKGIFRGFVAIGPDDAIVIELDESHQEMKGKMRLIPVHMVLVVDVLEQMREEATKPEKKPETMYG
;
A
#
# COMPACT_ATOMS: atom_id res chain seq x y z
N MET A 1 17.73 -18.37 -12.92
CA MET A 1 16.36 -17.98 -12.55
C MET A 1 16.46 -16.62 -11.90
N GLU A 2 15.82 -15.60 -12.46
CA GLU A 2 15.60 -14.37 -11.70
C GLU A 2 14.76 -14.72 -10.47
N PRO A 3 15.09 -14.20 -9.27
CA PRO A 3 14.26 -14.42 -8.10
C PRO A 3 12.85 -13.92 -8.41
N ALA A 4 11.83 -14.68 -8.00
CA ALA A 4 10.44 -14.23 -8.09
C ALA A 4 10.34 -12.80 -7.53
N PRO A 5 9.56 -11.90 -8.15
CA PRO A 5 9.51 -10.51 -7.72
C PRO A 5 9.15 -10.47 -6.24
N ILE A 6 9.97 -9.74 -5.47
CA ILE A 6 9.69 -9.44 -4.07
C ILE A 6 8.30 -8.79 -4.04
N LEU A 7 7.34 -9.44 -3.39
CA LEU A 7 5.97 -8.95 -3.30
C LEU A 7 5.97 -7.63 -2.53
N ALA A 8 5.77 -6.52 -3.24
CA ALA A 8 5.67 -5.18 -2.67
C ALA A 8 4.22 -4.68 -2.67
N LEU A 9 3.93 -3.73 -1.78
CA LEU A 9 2.69 -2.96 -1.85
C LEU A 9 2.75 -2.02 -3.05
N THR A 10 1.93 -2.29 -4.06
CA THR A 10 1.91 -1.58 -5.34
C THR A 10 0.73 -0.63 -5.39
N LYS A 11 0.97 0.66 -5.67
CA LYS A 11 -0.11 1.65 -5.78
C LYS A 11 -1.10 1.24 -6.87
N GLY A 12 -2.39 1.37 -6.58
CA GLY A 12 -3.46 0.94 -7.48
C GLY A 12 -3.93 -0.50 -7.27
N SER A 13 -3.13 -1.35 -6.60
CA SER A 13 -3.54 -2.71 -6.23
C SER A 13 -4.60 -2.69 -5.12
N ARG A 14 -5.43 -3.75 -5.08
CA ARG A 14 -6.49 -3.93 -4.08
C ARG A 14 -6.03 -4.84 -2.95
N TYR A 15 -6.29 -4.41 -1.71
CA TYR A 15 -5.89 -5.12 -0.52
C TYR A 15 -7.05 -5.25 0.47
N ARG A 16 -7.01 -6.31 1.29
CA ARG A 16 -7.76 -6.42 2.54
C ARG A 16 -6.74 -6.32 3.68
N ILE A 17 -6.90 -5.31 4.51
CA ILE A 17 -6.05 -5.06 5.67
C ILE A 17 -6.87 -5.31 6.92
N GLU A 18 -6.32 -6.08 7.83
CA GLU A 18 -6.84 -6.23 9.19
C GLU A 18 -5.92 -5.46 10.14
N SER A 19 -6.48 -4.49 10.86
CA SER A 19 -5.73 -3.64 11.80
C SER A 19 -6.35 -3.68 13.19
N MET A 20 -5.54 -3.44 14.22
CA MET A 20 -6.04 -3.34 15.60
C MET A 20 -6.91 -2.09 15.78
N GLU A 21 -8.17 -2.26 16.21
CA GLU A 21 -9.07 -1.15 16.60
C GLU A 21 -9.05 -0.96 18.12
N THR A 22 -9.14 -2.08 18.84
CA THR A 22 -8.91 -2.17 20.28
C THR A 22 -8.10 -3.44 20.56
N ARG A 23 -7.68 -3.68 21.82
CA ARG A 23 -6.93 -4.90 22.18
C ARG A 23 -7.62 -6.21 21.80
N GLU A 24 -8.96 -6.22 21.79
CA GLU A 24 -9.77 -7.42 21.56
C GLU A 24 -10.54 -7.37 20.22
N ARG A 25 -10.39 -6.29 19.44
CA ARG A 25 -11.16 -6.09 18.22
C ARG A 25 -10.30 -5.58 17.08
N THR A 26 -10.52 -6.18 15.91
CA THR A 26 -9.88 -5.77 14.67
C THR A 26 -10.83 -4.98 13.78
N LYS A 27 -10.25 -4.20 12.87
CA LYS A 27 -10.93 -3.48 11.80
C LYS A 27 -10.49 -4.05 10.47
N ILE A 28 -11.45 -4.47 9.65
CA ILE A 28 -11.19 -4.83 8.27
C ILE A 28 -11.32 -3.57 7.41
N THR A 29 -10.29 -3.30 6.63
CA THR A 29 -10.25 -2.24 5.61
C THR A 29 -10.01 -2.89 4.26
N LYS A 30 -10.84 -2.55 3.26
CA LYS A 30 -10.71 -3.05 1.89
C LYS A 30 -10.71 -1.88 0.93
N GLY A 31 -9.84 -1.92 -0.06
CA GLY A 31 -9.73 -0.84 -1.02
C GLY A 31 -8.42 -0.80 -1.77
N ILE A 32 -8.18 0.34 -2.40
CA ILE A 32 -7.03 0.57 -3.27
C ILE A 32 -5.89 1.19 -2.46
N PHE A 33 -4.70 0.61 -2.54
CA PHE A 33 -3.51 1.19 -1.94
C PHE A 33 -3.07 2.44 -2.71
N ARG A 34 -2.92 3.55 -1.99
CA ARG A 34 -2.53 4.86 -2.54
C ARG A 34 -1.12 5.30 -2.14
N GLY A 35 -0.49 4.60 -1.20
CA GLY A 35 0.88 4.87 -0.76
C GLY A 35 1.01 4.92 0.76
N PHE A 36 2.12 5.46 1.21
CA PHE A 36 2.41 5.72 2.62
C PHE A 36 2.42 7.23 2.89
N VAL A 37 2.05 7.62 4.10
CA VAL A 37 2.13 8.99 4.61
C VAL A 37 2.56 8.97 6.08
N ALA A 38 3.14 10.07 6.54
CA ALA A 38 3.44 10.25 7.97
C ALA A 38 2.21 10.77 8.73
N ILE A 39 2.00 10.25 9.94
CA ILE A 39 1.09 10.76 10.97
C ILE A 39 1.92 11.05 12.21
N GLY A 40 2.41 12.29 12.32
CA GLY A 40 3.36 12.66 13.38
C GLY A 40 4.66 11.85 13.22
N PRO A 41 5.10 11.09 14.25
CA PRO A 41 6.30 10.27 14.18
C PRO A 41 6.10 8.91 13.48
N ASP A 42 4.85 8.50 13.21
CA ASP A 42 4.52 7.18 12.66
C ASP A 42 4.25 7.22 11.17
N ASP A 43 4.55 6.13 10.47
CA ASP A 43 4.10 5.92 9.09
C ASP A 43 2.73 5.24 9.05
N ALA A 44 1.94 5.54 8.03
CA ALA A 44 0.63 4.98 7.79
C ALA A 44 0.43 4.53 6.35
N ILE A 45 -0.24 3.39 6.19
CA ILE A 45 -0.75 2.89 4.92
C ILE A 45 -2.00 3.67 4.56
N VAL A 46 -2.06 4.16 3.32
CA VAL A 46 -3.23 4.88 2.81
C VAL A 46 -4.04 3.98 1.88
N ILE A 47 -5.27 3.69 2.28
CA ILE A 47 -6.25 2.93 1.49
C ILE A 47 -7.42 3.83 1.11
N GLU A 48 -7.74 3.91 -0.17
CA GLU A 48 -9.02 4.44 -0.63
C GLU A 48 -10.09 3.35 -0.49
N LEU A 49 -11.11 3.62 0.32
CA LEU A 49 -12.10 2.62 0.72
C LEU A 49 -13.03 2.22 -0.43
N ASP A 50 -13.22 0.92 -0.60
CA ASP A 50 -14.16 0.39 -1.59
C ASP A 50 -15.63 0.40 -1.10
N GLU A 51 -16.51 -0.15 -1.91
CA GLU A 51 -17.95 -0.26 -1.65
C GLU A 51 -18.34 -1.01 -0.36
N SER A 52 -17.45 -1.83 0.20
CA SER A 52 -17.71 -2.52 1.46
C SER A 52 -17.78 -1.59 2.68
N HIS A 53 -17.42 -0.30 2.52
CA HIS A 53 -17.41 0.71 3.59
C HIS A 53 -18.58 1.70 3.53
N GLN A 54 -19.61 1.43 2.73
CA GLN A 54 -20.87 2.21 2.69
C GLN A 54 -20.62 3.72 2.46
N GLU A 55 -21.07 4.58 3.39
CA GLU A 55 -20.91 6.04 3.31
C GLU A 55 -19.44 6.49 3.28
N MET A 56 -18.52 5.63 3.71
CA MET A 56 -17.08 5.90 3.69
C MET A 56 -16.43 5.52 2.35
N LYS A 57 -17.17 4.97 1.38
CA LYS A 57 -16.66 4.66 0.04
C LYS A 57 -15.96 5.87 -0.57
N GLY A 58 -14.79 5.65 -1.18
CA GLY A 58 -13.97 6.67 -1.83
C GLY A 58 -13.25 7.61 -0.85
N LYS A 59 -13.43 7.45 0.46
CA LYS A 59 -12.64 8.17 1.46
C LYS A 59 -11.30 7.50 1.66
N MET A 60 -10.32 8.29 2.09
CA MET A 60 -8.99 7.81 2.44
C MET A 60 -8.98 7.37 3.90
N ARG A 61 -8.59 6.13 4.15
CA ARG A 61 -8.27 5.63 5.49
C ARG A 61 -6.77 5.52 5.62
N LEU A 62 -6.23 6.18 6.64
CA LEU A 62 -4.85 6.04 7.05
C LEU A 62 -4.81 5.02 8.20
N ILE A 63 -3.97 4.00 8.06
CA ILE A 63 -3.77 2.95 9.06
C ILE A 63 -2.30 3.02 9.48
N PRO A 64 -1.97 3.40 10.73
CA PRO A 64 -0.59 3.35 11.21
C PRO A 64 0.00 1.96 10.97
N VAL A 65 1.20 1.89 10.42
CA VAL A 65 1.84 0.62 10.00
C VAL A 65 1.98 -0.32 11.20
N HIS A 66 2.32 0.23 12.38
CA HIS A 66 2.45 -0.54 13.61
C HIS A 66 1.13 -1.14 14.13
N MET A 67 -0.03 -0.76 13.57
CA MET A 67 -1.36 -1.30 13.93
C MET A 67 -1.83 -2.40 12.97
N VAL A 68 -1.08 -2.69 11.91
CA VAL A 68 -1.45 -3.70 10.91
C VAL A 68 -1.18 -5.10 11.46
N LEU A 69 -2.18 -5.97 11.39
CA LEU A 69 -2.09 -7.36 11.82
C LEU A 69 -1.92 -8.30 10.62
N VAL A 70 -2.68 -8.06 9.54
CA VAL A 70 -2.67 -8.88 8.33
C VAL A 70 -2.88 -7.99 7.10
N VAL A 71 -2.21 -8.32 5.99
CA VAL A 71 -2.43 -7.72 4.67
C VAL A 71 -2.59 -8.82 3.64
N ASP A 72 -3.79 -8.96 3.10
CA ASP A 72 -4.08 -9.88 2.00
C ASP A 72 -4.07 -9.09 0.67
N VAL A 73 -3.40 -9.65 -0.33
CA VAL A 73 -3.43 -9.13 -1.71
C VAL A 73 -4.66 -9.68 -2.41
N LEU A 74 -5.59 -8.81 -2.78
CA LEU A 74 -6.81 -9.21 -3.50
C LEU A 74 -6.61 -9.13 -5.02
N GLU A 75 -5.97 -8.06 -5.48
CA GLU A 75 -5.61 -7.87 -6.88
C GLU A 75 -4.32 -7.08 -6.96
N GLN A 76 -3.36 -7.58 -7.71
CA GLN A 76 -2.08 -6.91 -7.92
C GLN A 76 -2.03 -6.28 -9.30
N MET A 77 -1.89 -4.96 -9.33
CA MET A 77 -1.49 -4.24 -10.53
C MET A 77 -0.05 -4.61 -10.87
N ARG A 78 0.24 -4.83 -12.15
CA ARG A 78 1.61 -4.97 -12.61
C ARG A 78 2.29 -3.61 -12.50
N GLU A 79 3.34 -3.51 -11.69
CA GLU A 79 4.28 -2.41 -11.87
C GLU A 79 4.89 -2.59 -13.26
N GLU A 80 4.62 -1.65 -14.17
CA GLU A 80 5.46 -1.52 -15.35
C GLU A 80 6.87 -1.30 -14.83
N ALA A 81 7.77 -2.27 -15.06
CA ALA A 81 9.16 -2.15 -14.68
C ALA A 81 9.70 -0.85 -15.26
N THR A 82 9.82 0.18 -14.43
CA THR A 82 10.47 1.43 -14.80
C THR A 82 11.87 1.05 -15.22
N LYS A 83 12.15 1.12 -16.52
CA LYS A 83 13.50 0.98 -17.07
C LYS A 83 14.41 1.89 -16.23
N PRO A 84 15.57 1.42 -15.76
CA PRO A 84 16.51 2.29 -15.06
C PRO A 84 16.83 3.46 -15.99
N GLU A 85 16.60 4.68 -15.51
CA GLU A 85 17.06 5.88 -16.19
C GLU A 85 18.57 5.73 -16.42
N LYS A 86 18.97 5.68 -17.70
CA LYS A 86 20.37 5.81 -18.07
C LYS A 86 20.86 7.16 -17.54
N LYS A 87 21.67 7.16 -16.48
CA LYS A 87 22.45 8.33 -16.09
C LYS A 87 23.28 8.77 -17.31
N PRO A 88 23.30 10.06 -17.67
CA PRO A 88 24.10 10.54 -18.79
C PRO A 88 25.58 10.29 -18.47
N GLU A 89 26.27 9.61 -19.38
CA GLU A 89 27.73 9.48 -19.36
C GLU A 89 28.33 10.88 -19.44
N THR A 90 28.93 11.33 -18.34
CA THR A 90 29.77 12.52 -18.34
C THR A 90 31.12 12.12 -18.94
N MET A 91 31.30 12.48 -20.21
CA MET A 91 32.59 12.41 -20.89
C MET A 91 33.45 13.56 -20.36
N TYR A 92 34.53 13.26 -19.64
CA TYR A 92 35.62 14.22 -19.41
C TYR A 92 36.74 13.90 -20.41
N GLY A 93 37.02 14.89 -21.27
CA GLY A 93 38.27 14.98 -22.02
C GLY A 93 39.36 15.67 -21.21
#